data_AF-X1LPT2-F1
#
_entry.id   AF-X1LPT2-F1
#
_cell.length_a   1.000
_cell.length_b   1.000
_cell.length_c   1.000
_cell.angle_alpha   90.00
_cell.angle_beta   90.00
_cell.angle_gamma   90.00
#
_symmetry.space_group_name_H-M   'P 1'
#
loop_
_entity.id
_entity.type
_entity.pdbx_description
1 polymer ?
#
loop_
_entity_poly.entity_id
_entity_poly.type
_entity_poly.pdbx_seq_one_letter_code
_entity_poly.pdbx_strand_id
1 'polypeptide(L)' 'RHLEAAADDYALRLTDNPESFINTMTKLADQNLSEAQPSRWVELLIYDHPCYHKRVEHARHYLIHSRNQ' A
#
# COMPACT_ATOMS: atom_id res chain seq x y z
N ARG A 1 1.31 -10.93 -6.39
CA ARG A 1 1.56 -11.41 -4.99
C ARG A 1 3.02 -11.30 -4.51
N HIS A 2 3.99 -12.12 -4.94
CA HIS A 2 5.38 -11.99 -4.44
C HIS A 2 6.06 -10.68 -4.87
N LEU A 3 5.76 -10.21 -6.09
CA LEU A 3 6.25 -8.93 -6.60
C LEU A 3 5.69 -7.72 -5.83
N GLU A 4 4.47 -7.81 -5.32
CA GLU A 4 3.85 -6.73 -4.53
C GLU A 4 4.45 -6.59 -3.14
N ALA A 5 4.66 -7.70 -2.43
CA ALA A 5 5.30 -7.65 -1.13
C ALA A 5 6.70 -7.04 -1.23
N ALA A 6 7.44 -7.39 -2.29
CA ALA A 6 8.74 -6.80 -2.59
C ALA A 6 8.66 -5.32 -2.96
N ALA A 7 7.63 -4.91 -3.71
CA ALA A 7 7.42 -3.51 -4.07
C ALA A 7 7.03 -2.65 -2.85
N ASP A 8 6.14 -3.15 -2.00
CA ASP A 8 5.74 -2.49 -0.75
C ASP A 8 6.93 -2.36 0.21
N ASP A 9 7.71 -3.43 0.37
CA ASP A 9 8.94 -3.42 1.17
C ASP A 9 9.97 -2.42 0.62
N TYR A 10 10.16 -2.39 -0.71
CA TYR A 10 11.04 -1.43 -1.35
C TYR A 10 10.57 0.01 -1.14
N ALA A 11 9.27 0.29 -1.28
CA ALA A 11 8.70 1.61 -1.07
C ALA A 11 8.85 2.06 0.40
N LEU A 12 8.60 1.16 1.35
CA LEU A 12 8.78 1.42 2.78
C LEU A 12 10.25 1.71 3.11
N ARG A 13 11.19 0.90 2.62
CA ARG A 13 12.63 1.14 2.83
C ARG A 13 13.15 2.40 2.13
N LEU A 14 12.63 2.71 0.95
CA LEU A 14 13.07 3.88 0.17
C LEU A 14 12.59 5.19 0.82
N THR A 15 11.37 5.20 1.35
CA THR A 15 10.75 6.42 1.89
C THR A 15 10.92 6.56 3.40
N ASP A 16 11.15 5.44 4.10
CA ASP A 16 11.16 5.30 5.56
C ASP A 16 9.99 6.00 6.25
N ASN A 17 8.84 6.06 5.56
CA ASN A 17 7.65 6.78 6.00
C ASN A 17 6.40 5.90 5.89
N PRO A 18 6.25 4.92 6.81
CA PRO A 18 5.11 4.01 6.81
C PRO A 18 3.75 4.71 6.96
N GLU A 19 3.67 5.85 7.66
CA GLU A 19 2.42 6.60 7.81
C GLU A 19 1.94 7.20 6.48
N SER A 20 2.85 7.81 5.72
CA SER A 20 2.54 8.35 4.38
C SER A 20 2.16 7.24 3.40
N PHE A 21 2.82 6.08 3.51
CA PHE A 21 2.46 4.89 2.75
C PHE A 21 1.02 4.43 3.06
N ILE A 22 0.67 4.28 4.34
CA ILE A 22 -0.69 3.90 4.76
C ILE A 22 -1.72 4.91 4.23
N ASN A 23 -1.49 6.20 4.43
CA ASN A 23 -2.42 7.26 3.98
C ASN A 23 -2.63 7.21 2.46
N THR A 24 -1.57 6.99 1.69
CA THR A 24 -1.66 6.85 0.23
C THR A 24 -2.49 5.64 -0.16
N MET A 25 -2.26 4.49 0.47
CA MET A 25 -3.03 3.27 0.22
C MET A 25 -4.51 3.43 0.61
N THR A 26 -4.80 4.15 1.70
CA THR A 26 -6.18 4.46 2.12
C THR A 26 -6.87 5.36 1.10
N LYS A 27 -6.24 6.46 0.69
CA LYS A 27 -6.79 7.36 -0.33
C LYS A 27 -7.07 6.66 -1.64
N LEU A 28 -6.15 5.80 -2.10
CA LEU A 28 -6.36 5.01 -3.30
C LEU A 28 -7.55 4.06 -3.14
N ALA A 29 -7.68 3.36 -2.01
CA ALA A 29 -8.83 2.50 -1.76
C ALA A 29 -10.15 3.27 -1.76
N ASP A 30 -10.19 4.43 -1.09
CA ASP A 30 -11.38 5.28 -1.00
C ASP A 30 -11.80 5.84 -2.37
N GLN A 31 -10.84 6.29 -3.19
CA GLN A 31 -11.08 6.75 -4.56
C GLN A 31 -11.64 5.63 -5.43
N ASN A 32 -11.10 4.42 -5.32
CA ASN A 32 -11.58 3.26 -6.07
C ASN A 32 -12.99 2.84 -5.72
N LEU A 33 -13.35 2.91 -4.45
CA LEU A 33 -14.71 2.61 -3.99
C LEU A 33 -15.71 3.70 -4.41
N SER A 34 -15.22 4.92 -4.67
CA SER A 34 -16.05 6.08 -5.02
C SER A 34 -16.21 6.27 -6.53
N GLU A 35 -15.25 5.84 -7.35
CA GLU A 35 -15.28 5.98 -8.81
C GLU A 35 -15.88 4.75 -9.50
N ALA A 36 -16.96 4.96 -10.27
CA ALA A 36 -17.56 3.91 -11.09
C ALA A 36 -16.71 3.51 -12.32
N GLN A 37 -15.75 4.34 -12.72
CA GLN A 37 -14.77 4.07 -13.79
C GLN A 37 -13.38 4.55 -13.36
N PRO A 38 -12.62 3.74 -12.60
CA PRO A 38 -11.28 4.11 -12.17
C PRO A 38 -10.36 4.27 -13.38
N SER A 39 -9.37 5.15 -13.28
CA SER A 39 -8.33 5.26 -14.32
C SER A 39 -7.56 3.93 -14.45
N ARG A 40 -7.10 3.62 -15.67
CA ARG A 40 -6.45 2.33 -16.00
C ARG A 40 -5.25 1.97 -15.11
N TRP A 41 -4.51 2.96 -14.62
CA TRP A 41 -3.41 2.74 -13.67
C TRP A 41 -3.89 2.31 -12.28
N VAL A 42 -5.00 2.90 -11.85
CA VAL A 42 -5.63 2.60 -10.57
C VAL A 42 -6.29 1.22 -10.62
N GLU A 43 -6.92 0.88 -11.74
CA GLU A 43 -7.47 -0.45 -12.00
C GLU A 43 -6.35 -1.51 -11.95
N LEU A 44 -5.21 -1.30 -12.61
CA LEU A 44 -4.03 -2.17 -12.52
C LEU A 44 -3.49 -2.32 -11.09
N LEU A 45 -3.52 -1.26 -10.29
CA LEU A 45 -3.08 -1.26 -8.89
C LEU A 45 -4.03 -1.98 -7.93
N ILE A 46 -5.28 -2.24 -8.32
CA ILE A 46 -6.34 -2.78 -7.45
C ILE A 46 -6.78 -4.18 -7.89
N TYR A 47 -6.90 -4.44 -9.19
CA TYR A 47 -7.38 -5.72 -9.72
C TYR A 47 -6.40 -6.87 -9.47
N ASP A 48 -5.09 -6.62 -9.56
CA ASP A 48 -4.05 -7.65 -9.50
C ASP A 48 -3.30 -7.71 -8.16
N HIS A 49 -3.65 -6.89 -7.18
CA HIS A 49 -2.86 -6.66 -5.97
C HIS A 49 -3.48 -7.23 -4.68
N PRO A 50 -2.68 -7.40 -3.60
CA PRO A 50 -3.16 -7.94 -2.34
C PRO A 50 -4.16 -6.94 -1.77
N CYS A 51 -5.24 -7.44 -1.17
CA CYS A 51 -6.24 -6.61 -0.51
C CYS A 51 -5.58 -5.53 0.36
N TYR A 52 -6.08 -4.29 0.29
CA TYR A 52 -5.63 -3.12 1.06
C TYR A 52 -5.17 -3.45 2.48
N HIS A 53 -5.95 -4.27 3.20
CA HIS A 53 -5.66 -4.68 4.56
C HIS A 53 -4.27 -5.32 4.74
N LYS A 54 -3.81 -6.17 3.80
CA LYS A 54 -2.50 -6.84 3.87
C LYS A 54 -1.35 -5.86 3.69
N ARG A 55 -1.53 -4.85 2.84
CA ARG A 55 -0.52 -3.83 2.56
C ARG A 55 -0.36 -2.88 3.74
N VAL A 56 -1.47 -2.48 4.36
CA VAL A 56 -1.46 -1.66 5.59
C VAL A 56 -0.89 -2.45 6.78
N GLU A 57 -1.25 -3.72 6.92
CA GLU A 57 -0.68 -4.59 7.94
C GLU A 57 0.84 -4.70 7.80
N HIS A 58 1.34 -4.92 6.58
CA HIS A 58 2.77 -4.94 6.30
C HIS A 58 3.48 -3.62 6.69
N ALA A 59 2.90 -2.46 6.33
CA ALA A 59 3.44 -1.16 6.72
C ALA A 59 3.43 -0.94 8.24
N ARG A 60 2.41 -1.43 8.95
CA ARG A 60 2.35 -1.39 10.43
C ARG A 60 3.44 -2.27 11.05
N HIS A 61 3.68 -3.46 10.50
CA HIS A 61 4.80 -4.30 10.95
C HIS A 61 6.13 -3.58 10.76
N TYR A 62 6.36 -2.94 9.61
CA TYR A 62 7.56 -2.13 9.36
C TYR A 62 7.72 -1.01 10.41
N LEU A 63 6.66 -0.24 10.68
CA LEU A 63 6.65 0.82 11.70
C LEU A 63 7.09 0.29 13.07
N ILE A 64 6.56 -0.86 13.50
CA ILE A 64 6.89 -1.45 14.81
C ILE A 64 8.37 -1.87 14.87
N HIS A 65 8.90 -2.46 13.80
CA HIS A 65 10.31 -2.87 13.74
C HIS A 65 11.28 -1.69 13.60
N SER A 66 10.88 -0.61 12.93
CA SER A 66 11.67 0.62 12.81
C SER A 66 11.73 1.39 14.14
N ARG A 67 10.64 1.43 14.92
CA ARG A 67 10.60 2.10 16.24
C ARG A 67 11.32 1.35 17.37
N ASN A 68 11.58 0.05 17.19
CA ASN A 68 12.25 -0.81 18.17
C ASN A 68 13.77 -0.97 17.90
N GLN A 69 14.29 -0.30 16.88
CA GLN A 69 15.72 -0.16 16.58
C GLN A 69 16.22 1.21 17.04
#